data_AF-A0A8R7R7Y1-F1
#
_entry.id   AF-A0A8R7R7Y1-F1
#
_cell.length_a   1.000
_cell.length_b   1.000
_cell.length_c   1.000
_cell.angle_alpha   90.00
_cell.angle_beta   90.00
_cell.angle_gamma   90.00
#
_symmetry.space_group_name_H-M   'P 1'
#
loop_
_entity.id
_entity.type
_entity.pdbx_description
1 polymer ?
#
loop_
_entity_poly.entity_id
_entity_poly.type
_entity_poly.pdbx_seq_one_letter_code
_entity_poly.pdbx_strand_id
1 'polypeptide(L)'
;MAPPPLKNPCQPTRHLILLLLASTATFSAAVSTRSHSSVCPAPAPAPDRHTDALSLARSFQIYDGYFSGGEGSLFSPDDHLHGSYRSFSLFPDRAVRTTDPALVHLTATLTLAGPRFGEYHRRHGNRGNYTVPAYISFVLDGYYSSASLQLCMVGTGTEPAADGSVKRYADVALRLRVPGPSSLADPFVNGSLDGSAGFGAIQLLAYAEGDDYEYGERATCSPPVQPARGSPRELDGGSFVCDDLKERLVTTYRLQDHHGGSPAKLPRMHVNRMQCTPDGAVRAYVVFSDDTGDAGRRSEFLVDEEAVVADGHWDSARDMLCLRACRVVRSVPMPSTLAVRECGIELSFWLPSEWT
;
A
#
# COMPACT_ATOMS: atom_id res chain seq x y z
N MET A 1 -3.59 55.83 33.61
CA MET A 1 -4.13 55.59 32.24
C MET A 1 -3.48 54.32 31.72
N ALA A 2 -4.24 53.23 31.71
CA ALA A 2 -3.79 51.92 31.26
C ALA A 2 -4.05 51.75 29.76
N PRO A 3 -3.20 51.01 29.02
CA PRO A 3 -3.42 50.72 27.60
C PRO A 3 -4.58 49.72 27.42
N PRO A 4 -5.30 49.77 26.28
CA PRO A 4 -6.40 48.85 26.00
C PRO A 4 -5.89 47.43 25.67
N PRO A 5 -6.71 46.39 25.90
CA PRO A 5 -6.28 44.99 25.86
C PRO A 5 -6.11 44.46 24.43
N LEU A 6 -5.11 43.61 24.25
CA LEU A 6 -4.91 42.80 23.04
C LEU A 6 -6.10 41.84 22.85
N LYS A 7 -6.70 41.89 21.66
CA LYS A 7 -7.65 40.87 21.20
C LYS A 7 -6.90 39.60 20.84
N ASN A 8 -7.20 38.53 21.55
CA ASN A 8 -6.78 37.17 21.22
C ASN A 8 -7.43 36.66 19.91
N PRO A 9 -6.77 35.71 19.23
CA PRO A 9 -7.07 35.31 17.86
C PRO A 9 -8.37 34.50 17.74
N CYS A 10 -9.01 34.63 16.58
CA CYS A 10 -10.17 33.87 16.15
C CYS A 10 -9.92 32.36 16.29
N GLN A 11 -10.86 31.67 16.95
CA GLN A 11 -11.07 30.24 16.82
C GLN A 11 -11.46 29.91 15.36
N PRO A 12 -10.91 28.85 14.73
CA PRO A 12 -11.48 28.34 13.50
C PRO A 12 -12.65 27.42 13.85
N THR A 13 -13.85 27.90 13.58
CA THR A 13 -15.08 27.12 13.54
C THR A 13 -14.89 25.94 12.57
N ARG A 14 -14.90 24.71 13.08
CA ARG A 14 -14.99 23.48 12.27
C ARG A 14 -16.36 23.45 11.59
N HIS A 15 -16.45 23.95 10.37
CA HIS A 15 -17.58 23.66 9.50
C HIS A 15 -17.39 22.27 8.88
N LEU A 16 -18.07 21.29 9.47
CA LEU A 16 -18.28 19.97 8.89
C LEU A 16 -19.30 20.12 7.76
N ILE A 17 -18.83 20.29 6.52
CA ILE A 17 -19.69 20.25 5.34
C ILE A 17 -19.88 18.77 4.98
N LEU A 18 -20.97 18.16 5.49
CA LEU A 18 -21.51 16.93 4.91
C LEU A 18 -22.21 17.30 3.59
N LEU A 19 -21.55 17.08 2.46
CA LEU A 19 -22.22 16.99 1.16
C LEU A 19 -22.62 15.52 0.92
N LEU A 20 -23.78 15.14 1.48
CA LEU A 20 -24.54 13.98 1.05
C LEU A 20 -25.27 14.35 -0.24
N LEU A 21 -24.64 14.08 -1.38
CA LEU A 21 -25.35 14.01 -2.66
C LEU A 21 -25.65 12.54 -2.95
N ALA A 22 -26.87 12.15 -2.59
CA ALA A 22 -27.53 10.97 -3.11
C ALA A 22 -27.76 11.16 -4.62
N SER A 23 -26.76 10.81 -5.42
CA SER A 23 -26.92 10.62 -6.86
C SER A 23 -26.91 9.12 -7.11
N THR A 24 -28.09 8.48 -7.02
CA THR A 24 -28.31 7.18 -7.68
C THR A 24 -28.35 7.43 -9.18
N ALA A 25 -27.19 7.68 -9.77
CA ALA A 25 -27.01 7.55 -11.19
C ALA A 25 -26.96 6.06 -11.48
N THR A 26 -28.03 5.54 -12.07
CA THR A 26 -27.98 4.27 -12.80
C THR A 26 -27.00 4.44 -13.95
N PHE A 27 -25.72 4.19 -13.68
CA PHE A 27 -24.70 4.06 -14.71
C PHE A 27 -24.92 2.71 -15.40
N SER A 28 -25.67 2.72 -16.52
CA SER A 28 -25.36 1.77 -17.58
C SER A 28 -24.03 2.21 -18.17
N ALA A 29 -22.94 1.63 -17.67
CA ALA A 29 -21.64 1.71 -18.32
C ALA A 29 -21.73 0.92 -19.63
N ALA A 30 -22.23 1.56 -20.68
CA ALA A 30 -21.84 1.20 -22.03
C ALA A 30 -20.43 1.79 -22.24
N VAL A 31 -19.44 1.25 -21.52
CA VAL A 31 -18.09 1.18 -22.08
C VAL A 31 -18.32 0.45 -23.41
N SER A 32 -17.99 1.08 -24.53
CA SER A 32 -18.18 0.44 -25.83
C SER A 32 -17.51 -0.92 -25.77
N THR A 33 -18.28 -2.01 -25.84
CA THR A 33 -17.75 -3.39 -25.75
C THR A 33 -16.61 -3.64 -26.77
N ARG A 34 -16.60 -2.85 -27.85
CA ARG A 34 -15.51 -2.74 -28.82
C ARG A 34 -14.17 -2.24 -28.26
N SER A 35 -14.15 -1.27 -27.35
CA SER A 35 -12.92 -0.73 -26.75
C SER A 35 -12.35 -1.64 -25.67
N HIS A 36 -13.22 -2.31 -24.87
CA HIS A 36 -12.78 -3.33 -23.91
C HIS A 36 -12.07 -4.49 -24.63
N SER A 37 -12.67 -5.05 -25.68
CA SER A 37 -12.10 -6.22 -26.38
C SER A 37 -10.76 -5.96 -27.08
N SER A 38 -10.46 -4.72 -27.51
CA SER A 38 -9.18 -4.39 -28.14
C SER A 38 -8.04 -4.19 -27.14
N VAL A 39 -8.37 -3.73 -25.93
CA VAL A 39 -7.39 -3.36 -24.89
C VAL A 39 -7.22 -4.46 -23.85
N CYS A 40 -8.33 -5.13 -23.50
CA CYS A 40 -8.42 -6.29 -22.64
C CYS A 40 -8.96 -7.49 -23.46
N PRO A 41 -8.12 -8.10 -24.33
CA PRO A 41 -8.52 -9.27 -25.11
C PRO A 41 -8.74 -10.51 -24.23
N ALA A 42 -8.14 -10.54 -23.03
CA ALA A 42 -8.34 -11.57 -22.03
C ALA A 42 -8.35 -10.96 -20.61
N PRO A 43 -9.23 -11.42 -19.71
CA PRO A 43 -10.30 -12.40 -19.98
C PRO A 43 -11.46 -11.81 -20.81
N ALA A 44 -12.14 -12.68 -21.57
CA ALA A 44 -13.30 -12.27 -22.36
C ALA A 44 -14.51 -11.99 -21.43
N PRO A 45 -15.34 -10.98 -21.72
CA PRO A 45 -16.51 -10.67 -20.91
C PRO A 45 -17.47 -11.86 -20.78
N ALA A 46 -17.99 -12.09 -19.57
CA ALA A 46 -19.00 -13.11 -19.28
C ALA A 46 -20.19 -12.48 -18.53
N PRO A 47 -21.44 -12.90 -18.80
CA PRO A 47 -22.62 -12.36 -18.13
C PRO A 47 -22.59 -12.49 -16.61
N ASP A 48 -23.06 -11.46 -15.92
CA ASP A 48 -23.21 -11.44 -14.47
C ASP A 48 -24.22 -12.48 -13.97
N ARG A 49 -23.88 -13.15 -12.86
CA ARG A 49 -24.84 -13.89 -12.04
C ARG A 49 -25.21 -13.03 -10.85
N HIS A 50 -26.51 -12.83 -10.62
CA HIS A 50 -27.03 -12.02 -9.52
C HIS A 50 -26.63 -12.58 -8.14
N THR A 51 -25.45 -12.19 -7.70
CA THR A 51 -24.89 -12.41 -6.36
C THR A 51 -23.78 -11.37 -6.19
N ASP A 52 -24.17 -10.18 -5.73
CA ASP A 52 -23.21 -9.19 -5.26
C ASP A 52 -22.59 -9.71 -3.96
N ALA A 53 -21.26 -9.80 -3.93
CA ALA A 53 -20.54 -10.25 -2.74
C ALA A 53 -19.59 -9.15 -2.28
N LEU A 54 -19.98 -8.39 -1.26
CA LEU A 54 -19.12 -7.39 -0.62
C LEU A 54 -17.79 -8.00 -0.14
N SER A 55 -17.81 -9.26 0.29
CA SER A 55 -16.60 -10.01 0.65
C SER A 55 -15.66 -10.24 -0.54
N LEU A 56 -16.20 -10.45 -1.74
CA LEU A 56 -15.41 -10.62 -2.96
C LEU A 56 -14.75 -9.31 -3.39
N ALA A 57 -15.42 -8.17 -3.17
CA ALA A 57 -14.85 -6.86 -3.45
C ALA A 57 -13.62 -6.57 -2.59
N ARG A 58 -13.61 -6.98 -1.30
CA ARG A 58 -12.48 -6.78 -0.40
C ARG A 58 -11.20 -7.51 -0.83
N SER A 59 -11.32 -8.66 -1.50
CA SER A 59 -10.17 -9.42 -2.02
C SER A 59 -9.34 -8.66 -3.06
N PHE A 60 -9.93 -7.67 -3.74
CA PHE A 60 -9.25 -6.85 -4.76
C PHE A 60 -8.88 -5.45 -4.25
N GLN A 61 -9.11 -5.17 -2.97
CA GLN A 61 -8.86 -3.86 -2.39
C GLN A 61 -7.37 -3.67 -2.14
N ILE A 62 -6.86 -2.52 -2.58
CA ILE A 62 -5.47 -2.11 -2.37
C ILE A 62 -5.50 -0.73 -1.73
N TYR A 63 -5.05 -0.64 -0.48
CA TYR A 63 -5.07 0.62 0.25
C TYR A 63 -3.85 1.49 -0.05
N ASP A 64 -2.68 0.88 -0.12
CA ASP A 64 -1.44 1.64 -0.29
C ASP A 64 -0.39 0.83 -1.08
N GLY A 65 -0.40 1.05 -2.39
CA GLY A 65 0.62 0.58 -3.32
C GLY A 65 1.51 1.71 -3.81
N TYR A 66 2.63 1.36 -4.41
CA TYR A 66 3.60 2.27 -5.03
C TYR A 66 3.42 2.32 -6.54
N PHE A 67 3.62 3.49 -7.14
CA PHE A 67 3.69 3.61 -8.60
C PHE A 67 4.92 4.35 -9.09
N SER A 68 5.42 3.96 -10.26
CA SER A 68 6.50 4.64 -10.98
C SER A 68 6.15 4.85 -12.45
N GLY A 69 6.96 5.64 -13.16
CA GLY A 69 6.71 6.01 -14.55
C GLY A 69 5.76 7.20 -14.71
N GLY A 70 5.01 7.20 -15.82
CA GLY A 70 4.23 8.32 -16.33
C GLY A 70 5.03 9.24 -17.26
N GLU A 71 4.36 9.82 -18.25
CA GLU A 71 4.94 10.86 -19.09
C GLU A 71 5.05 12.18 -18.30
N GLY A 72 5.95 13.08 -18.72
CA GLY A 72 6.41 14.25 -17.98
C GLY A 72 5.38 14.94 -17.04
N SER A 73 5.82 15.19 -15.81
CA SER A 73 5.22 16.06 -14.79
C SER A 73 3.87 15.67 -14.16
N LEU A 74 3.29 14.49 -14.42
CA LEU A 74 2.06 14.07 -13.72
C LEU A 74 2.19 14.15 -12.19
N PHE A 75 3.33 13.68 -11.70
CA PHE A 75 3.79 13.83 -10.33
C PHE A 75 5.27 14.17 -10.34
N SER A 76 5.72 14.85 -9.30
CA SER A 76 7.13 15.08 -9.05
C SER A 76 7.81 13.80 -8.55
N PRO A 77 9.15 13.67 -8.65
CA PRO A 77 9.88 12.58 -8.01
C PRO A 77 9.61 12.56 -6.50
N ASP A 78 9.76 11.38 -5.90
CA ASP A 78 9.63 11.21 -4.46
C ASP A 78 10.65 12.08 -3.72
N ASP A 79 10.22 12.71 -2.63
CA ASP A 79 11.09 13.53 -1.79
C ASP A 79 11.13 12.97 -0.37
N HIS A 80 12.22 12.24 -0.11
CA HIS A 80 12.50 11.65 1.20
C HIS A 80 12.64 12.69 2.32
N LEU A 81 12.99 13.95 2.00
CA LEU A 81 13.18 15.00 3.01
C LEU A 81 11.85 15.54 3.55
N HIS A 82 10.80 15.51 2.72
CA HIS A 82 9.48 16.03 3.06
C HIS A 82 8.41 14.95 3.25
N GLY A 83 8.80 13.66 3.17
CA GLY A 83 7.88 12.54 3.32
C GLY A 83 6.79 12.53 2.25
N SER A 84 7.12 12.94 1.02
CA SER A 84 6.14 12.98 -0.07
C SER A 84 6.47 11.92 -1.10
N TYR A 85 5.58 10.91 -1.17
CA TYR A 85 5.77 9.73 -1.99
C TYR A 85 4.59 9.51 -2.92
N ARG A 86 4.88 8.87 -4.05
CA ARG A 86 3.90 8.36 -5.00
C ARG A 86 3.24 7.09 -4.46
N SER A 87 1.93 7.12 -4.34
CA SER A 87 1.14 5.95 -3.96
C SER A 87 -0.13 5.81 -4.79
N PHE A 88 -0.67 4.61 -4.83
CA PHE A 88 -1.96 4.35 -5.43
C PHE A 88 -2.85 3.52 -4.50
N SER A 89 -4.14 3.66 -4.71
CA SER A 89 -5.16 2.83 -4.07
C SER A 89 -6.16 2.35 -5.12
N LEU A 90 -6.66 1.13 -4.95
CA LEU A 90 -7.71 0.54 -5.77
C LEU A 90 -8.85 0.12 -4.84
N PHE A 91 -10.01 0.73 -5.01
CA PHE A 91 -11.21 0.44 -4.23
C PHE A 91 -12.29 -0.14 -5.15
N PRO A 92 -12.56 -1.44 -5.07
CA PRO A 92 -13.67 -2.06 -5.79
C PRO A 92 -15.01 -1.54 -5.28
N ASP A 93 -15.80 -0.96 -6.17
CA ASP A 93 -17.16 -0.48 -5.90
C ASP A 93 -18.17 -1.65 -5.98
N ARG A 94 -17.91 -2.63 -6.86
CA ARG A 94 -18.73 -3.82 -7.05
C ARG A 94 -17.87 -5.00 -7.51
N ALA A 95 -18.19 -6.19 -7.02
CA ALA A 95 -17.65 -7.46 -7.49
C ALA A 95 -18.78 -8.48 -7.69
N VAL A 96 -18.90 -9.01 -8.91
CA VAL A 96 -19.98 -9.93 -9.31
C VAL A 96 -19.39 -11.20 -9.92
N ARG A 97 -19.91 -12.36 -9.51
CA ARG A 97 -19.57 -13.62 -10.17
C ARG A 97 -20.21 -13.68 -11.54
N THR A 98 -19.51 -14.20 -12.53
CA THR A 98 -20.08 -14.35 -13.88
C THR A 98 -20.59 -15.77 -14.12
N THR A 99 -21.15 -16.03 -15.30
CA THR A 99 -21.50 -17.39 -15.75
C THR A 99 -20.27 -18.29 -15.90
N ASP A 100 -19.10 -17.70 -16.14
CA ASP A 100 -17.83 -18.40 -16.09
C ASP A 100 -17.32 -18.40 -14.64
N PRO A 101 -17.17 -19.57 -13.99
CA PRO A 101 -16.73 -19.65 -12.61
C PRO A 101 -15.30 -19.12 -12.38
N ALA A 102 -14.48 -19.02 -13.42
CA ALA A 102 -13.14 -18.45 -13.34
C ALA A 102 -13.13 -16.92 -13.39
N LEU A 103 -14.25 -16.28 -13.75
CA LEU A 103 -14.30 -14.84 -13.99
C LEU A 103 -15.15 -14.10 -12.95
N VAL A 104 -14.59 -12.97 -12.51
CA VAL A 104 -15.26 -11.99 -11.65
C VAL A 104 -15.30 -10.66 -12.40
N HIS A 105 -16.50 -10.11 -12.53
CA HIS A 105 -16.72 -8.76 -13.05
C HIS A 105 -16.55 -7.75 -11.92
N LEU A 106 -15.74 -6.71 -12.16
CA LEU A 106 -15.34 -5.72 -11.19
C LEU A 106 -15.59 -4.31 -11.75
N THR A 107 -16.17 -3.45 -10.91
CA THR A 107 -16.09 -2.00 -11.08
C THR A 107 -15.29 -1.43 -9.93
N ALA A 108 -14.35 -0.54 -10.21
CA ALA A 108 -13.46 -0.02 -9.18
C ALA A 108 -13.02 1.42 -9.46
N THR A 109 -12.67 2.10 -8.38
CA THR A 109 -12.02 3.40 -8.40
C THR A 109 -10.54 3.24 -8.08
N LEU A 110 -9.67 3.58 -9.03
CA LEU A 110 -8.23 3.68 -8.82
C LEU A 110 -7.86 5.14 -8.57
N THR A 111 -7.08 5.43 -7.54
CA THR A 111 -6.57 6.79 -7.28
C THR A 111 -5.05 6.78 -7.20
N LEU A 112 -4.40 7.64 -7.99
CA LEU A 112 -2.98 7.94 -7.87
C LEU A 112 -2.81 9.21 -7.03
N ALA A 113 -1.91 9.17 -6.06
CA ALA A 113 -1.58 10.27 -5.17
C ALA A 113 -0.07 10.53 -5.19
N GLY A 114 0.35 11.78 -5.19
CA GLY A 114 1.77 12.09 -5.12
C GLY A 114 2.09 13.58 -5.06
N PRO A 115 3.36 13.94 -4.84
CA PRO A 115 3.79 15.33 -4.82
C PRO A 115 3.65 16.01 -6.18
N ARG A 116 3.35 17.30 -6.16
CA ARG A 116 3.67 18.24 -7.23
C ARG A 116 4.43 19.43 -6.69
N PHE A 117 5.57 19.70 -7.30
CA PHE A 117 6.36 20.90 -7.02
C PHE A 117 5.76 22.09 -7.75
N GLY A 118 5.51 23.16 -6.98
CA GLY A 118 5.25 24.49 -7.51
C GLY A 118 6.34 25.46 -7.09
N GLU A 119 6.54 26.49 -7.90
CA GLU A 119 7.41 27.62 -7.58
C GLU A 119 6.56 28.83 -7.20
N TYR A 120 6.97 29.58 -6.19
CA TYR A 120 6.40 30.91 -5.93
C TYR A 120 7.48 31.96 -5.75
N HIS A 121 7.14 33.18 -6.16
CA HIS A 121 8.02 34.33 -6.00
C HIS A 121 7.63 35.10 -4.74
N ARG A 122 8.58 35.20 -3.79
CA ARG A 122 8.42 36.14 -2.67
C ARG A 122 8.78 37.55 -3.14
N ARG A 123 8.11 38.57 -2.57
CA ARG A 123 8.27 40.00 -2.91
C ARG A 123 9.71 40.56 -2.86
N HIS A 124 10.67 39.81 -2.31
CA HIS A 124 12.09 40.20 -2.20
C HIS A 124 13.04 39.41 -3.12
N GLY A 125 12.53 38.79 -4.20
CA GLY A 125 13.38 38.11 -5.19
C GLY A 125 13.87 36.71 -4.79
N ASN A 126 13.58 36.27 -3.55
CA ASN A 126 13.79 34.88 -3.16
C ASN A 126 12.71 33.97 -3.77
N ARG A 127 13.16 32.98 -4.53
CA ARG A 127 12.35 31.87 -5.03
C ARG A 127 12.18 30.84 -3.91
N GLY A 128 10.95 30.39 -3.71
CA GLY A 128 10.63 29.31 -2.80
C GLY A 128 9.93 28.18 -3.55
N ASN A 129 10.25 26.95 -3.19
CA ASN A 129 9.53 25.78 -3.68
C ASN A 129 8.48 25.40 -2.65
N TYR A 130 7.37 24.85 -3.12
CA TYR A 130 6.37 24.22 -2.28
C TYR A 130 5.93 22.91 -2.91
N THR A 131 5.51 21.99 -2.07
CA THR A 131 5.00 20.68 -2.47
C THR A 131 3.53 20.63 -2.11
N VAL A 132 2.67 20.34 -3.08
CA VAL A 132 1.24 20.08 -2.85
C VAL A 132 0.92 18.63 -3.17
N PRO A 133 0.02 17.99 -2.39
CA PRO A 133 -0.51 16.70 -2.77
C PRO A 133 -1.41 16.87 -4.00
N ALA A 134 -1.24 15.99 -4.98
CA ALA A 134 -2.09 15.91 -6.16
C ALA A 134 -2.71 14.52 -6.25
N TYR A 135 -3.88 14.46 -6.89
CA TYR A 135 -4.67 13.25 -7.02
C TYR A 135 -5.23 13.12 -8.44
N ILE A 136 -5.18 11.91 -8.98
CA ILE A 136 -5.86 11.55 -10.23
C ILE A 136 -6.70 10.32 -9.96
N SER A 137 -8.00 10.40 -10.23
CA SER A 137 -8.96 9.32 -9.97
C SER A 137 -9.47 8.73 -11.28
N PHE A 138 -9.57 7.41 -11.33
CA PHE A 138 -10.02 6.63 -12.49
C PHE A 138 -11.20 5.77 -12.10
N VAL A 139 -12.26 5.83 -12.89
CA VAL A 139 -13.41 4.92 -12.77
C VAL A 139 -13.23 3.85 -13.83
N LEU A 140 -13.17 2.59 -13.39
CA LEU A 140 -12.76 1.45 -14.19
C LEU A 140 -13.80 0.33 -14.13
N ASP A 141 -13.93 -0.40 -15.23
CA ASP A 141 -14.82 -1.54 -15.42
C ASP A 141 -14.04 -2.66 -16.12
N GLY A 142 -14.15 -3.89 -15.62
CA GLY A 142 -13.46 -5.02 -16.24
C GLY A 142 -13.52 -6.31 -15.45
N TYR A 143 -12.61 -7.23 -15.76
CA TYR A 143 -12.72 -8.62 -15.35
C TYR A 143 -11.42 -9.15 -14.76
N TYR A 144 -11.54 -9.88 -13.66
CA TYR A 144 -10.49 -10.73 -13.10
C TYR A 144 -10.70 -12.18 -13.52
N SER A 145 -9.61 -12.87 -13.82
CA SER A 145 -9.57 -14.31 -14.10
C SER A 145 -8.70 -15.05 -13.09
N SER A 146 -9.29 -15.98 -12.35
CA SER A 146 -8.54 -16.86 -11.44
C SER A 146 -7.67 -17.88 -12.18
N ALA A 147 -7.98 -18.18 -13.45
CA ALA A 147 -7.17 -19.09 -14.27
C ALA A 147 -5.84 -18.47 -14.72
N SER A 148 -5.80 -17.16 -14.92
CA SER A 148 -4.60 -16.43 -15.35
C SER A 148 -4.02 -15.51 -14.27
N LEU A 149 -4.71 -15.32 -13.15
CA LEU A 149 -4.40 -14.35 -12.10
C LEU A 149 -4.29 -12.92 -12.63
N GLN A 150 -5.07 -12.58 -13.66
CA GLN A 150 -5.02 -11.28 -14.34
C GLN A 150 -6.33 -10.54 -14.15
N LEU A 151 -6.23 -9.27 -13.76
CA LEU A 151 -7.29 -8.28 -13.76
C LEU A 151 -7.01 -7.29 -14.91
N CYS A 152 -7.98 -7.14 -15.81
CA CYS A 152 -7.92 -6.12 -16.86
C CYS A 152 -9.18 -5.26 -16.79
N MET A 153 -8.99 -3.95 -16.67
CA MET A 153 -10.09 -2.98 -16.57
C MET A 153 -9.84 -1.80 -17.50
N VAL A 154 -10.91 -1.20 -18.00
CA VAL A 154 -10.86 -0.02 -18.84
C VAL A 154 -11.76 1.08 -18.30
N GLY A 155 -11.43 2.32 -18.59
CA GLY A 155 -12.28 3.43 -18.17
C GLY A 155 -11.68 4.80 -18.44
N THR A 156 -12.00 5.73 -17.55
CA THR A 156 -11.66 7.15 -17.71
C THR A 156 -11.11 7.74 -16.42
N GLY A 157 -10.16 8.66 -16.55
CA GLY A 157 -9.55 9.39 -15.45
C GLY A 157 -9.98 10.86 -15.39
N THR A 158 -9.94 11.42 -14.19
CA THR A 158 -10.17 12.85 -13.92
C THR A 158 -9.14 13.40 -12.96
N GLU A 159 -8.73 14.64 -13.20
CA GLU A 159 -7.77 15.37 -12.38
C GLU A 159 -8.23 16.82 -12.19
N PRO A 160 -8.28 17.33 -10.95
CA PRO A 160 -8.47 18.75 -10.70
C PRO A 160 -7.24 19.56 -11.12
N ALA A 161 -7.43 20.55 -11.98
CA ALA A 161 -6.39 21.48 -12.38
C ALA A 161 -6.34 22.71 -11.45
N ALA A 162 -5.20 23.39 -11.41
CA ALA A 162 -4.98 24.55 -10.54
C ALA A 162 -5.88 25.76 -10.88
N ASP A 163 -6.38 25.83 -12.11
CA ASP A 163 -7.31 26.87 -12.58
C ASP A 163 -8.79 26.54 -12.26
N GLY A 164 -9.04 25.43 -11.58
CA GLY A 164 -10.38 24.93 -11.26
C GLY A 164 -11.03 24.13 -12.38
N SER A 165 -10.37 23.96 -13.53
CA SER A 165 -10.84 23.05 -14.59
C SER A 165 -10.59 21.58 -14.23
N VAL A 166 -11.24 20.66 -14.95
CA VAL A 166 -11.04 19.22 -14.78
C VAL A 166 -10.40 18.66 -16.05
N LYS A 167 -9.17 18.18 -15.93
CA LYS A 167 -8.51 17.43 -16.99
C LYS A 167 -9.09 16.00 -17.02
N ARG A 168 -9.36 15.51 -18.23
CA ARG A 168 -9.93 14.17 -18.45
C ARG A 168 -8.95 13.30 -19.21
N TYR A 169 -8.88 12.04 -18.80
CA TYR A 169 -8.08 10.99 -19.42
C TYR A 169 -9.04 9.94 -20.01
N ALA A 170 -9.01 9.76 -21.32
CA ALA A 170 -9.81 8.77 -22.02
C ALA A 170 -8.99 7.51 -22.32
N ASP A 171 -9.70 6.39 -22.56
CA ASP A 171 -9.12 5.12 -22.99
C ASP A 171 -8.01 4.63 -22.05
N VAL A 172 -8.29 4.67 -20.75
CA VAL A 172 -7.39 4.18 -19.71
C VAL A 172 -7.55 2.67 -19.57
N ALA A 173 -6.45 1.97 -19.43
CA ALA A 173 -6.34 0.52 -19.33
C ALA A 173 -5.52 0.15 -18.08
N LEU A 174 -6.17 -0.47 -17.11
CA LEU A 174 -5.51 -1.06 -15.95
C LEU A 174 -5.29 -2.55 -16.20
N ARG A 175 -4.07 -3.02 -16.01
CA ARG A 175 -3.70 -4.43 -16.06
C ARG A 175 -2.94 -4.78 -14.79
N LEU A 176 -3.46 -5.71 -13.99
CA LEU A 176 -2.82 -6.17 -12.77
C LEU A 176 -2.73 -7.69 -12.76
N ARG A 177 -1.58 -8.22 -12.34
CA ARG A 177 -1.47 -9.57 -11.82
C ARG A 177 -1.87 -9.55 -10.34
N VAL A 178 -2.97 -10.20 -10.00
CA VAL A 178 -3.47 -10.32 -8.62
C VAL A 178 -3.38 -11.79 -8.19
N PRO A 179 -2.54 -12.13 -7.20
CA PRO A 179 -2.44 -13.49 -6.68
C PRO A 179 -3.80 -14.02 -6.21
N GLY A 180 -3.99 -15.34 -6.28
CA GLY A 180 -5.26 -15.96 -5.88
C GLY A 180 -5.07 -17.42 -5.48
N PRO A 181 -4.96 -17.73 -4.18
CA PRO A 181 -4.71 -16.82 -3.04
C PRO A 181 -3.30 -16.19 -3.06
N SER A 182 -3.07 -15.16 -2.22
CA SER A 182 -1.70 -14.65 -1.97
C SER A 182 -0.96 -15.53 -0.95
N SER A 183 0.37 -15.61 -1.05
CA SER A 183 1.21 -16.43 -0.15
C SER A 183 2.61 -15.85 0.00
N LEU A 184 3.44 -16.43 0.87
CA LEU A 184 4.84 -16.02 1.03
C LEU A 184 5.63 -16.07 -0.28
N ALA A 185 5.27 -16.98 -1.18
CA ALA A 185 5.93 -17.16 -2.48
C ALA A 185 5.40 -16.20 -3.56
N ASP A 186 4.14 -15.77 -3.45
CA ASP A 186 3.49 -14.83 -4.38
C ASP A 186 2.70 -13.74 -3.63
N PRO A 187 3.38 -12.79 -2.97
CA PRO A 187 2.73 -11.83 -2.07
C PRO A 187 2.39 -10.48 -2.73
N PHE A 188 2.78 -10.26 -3.99
CA PHE A 188 2.72 -8.94 -4.61
C PHE A 188 1.67 -8.88 -5.72
N VAL A 189 0.93 -7.76 -5.73
CA VAL A 189 0.16 -7.32 -6.90
C VAL A 189 1.06 -6.42 -7.73
N ASN A 190 1.16 -6.67 -9.04
CA ASN A 190 1.93 -5.81 -9.94
C ASN A 190 1.21 -5.61 -11.26
N GLY A 191 1.56 -4.55 -11.98
CA GLY A 191 1.02 -4.34 -13.32
C GLY A 191 1.24 -2.94 -13.87
N SER A 192 0.38 -2.54 -14.79
CA SER A 192 0.46 -1.25 -15.46
C SER A 192 -0.89 -0.54 -15.55
N LEU A 193 -0.80 0.78 -15.64
CA LEU A 193 -1.87 1.66 -16.04
C LEU A 193 -1.40 2.43 -17.26
N ASP A 194 -2.09 2.22 -18.37
CA ASP A 194 -1.82 2.82 -19.66
C ASP A 194 -3.00 3.70 -20.07
N GLY A 195 -2.77 4.76 -20.85
CA GLY A 195 -3.85 5.64 -21.31
C GLY A 195 -3.53 6.31 -22.64
N SER A 196 -4.54 6.91 -23.27
CA SER A 196 -4.34 7.76 -24.45
C SER A 196 -3.46 8.98 -24.15
N ALA A 197 -2.86 9.55 -25.19
CA ALA A 197 -1.76 10.54 -25.18
C ALA A 197 -1.69 11.48 -23.95
N GLY A 198 -0.51 11.56 -23.32
CA GLY A 198 -0.18 12.49 -22.22
C GLY A 198 -0.21 11.89 -20.81
N PHE A 199 -0.45 10.57 -20.68
CA PHE A 199 -0.42 9.84 -19.41
C PHE A 199 0.85 9.00 -19.22
N GLY A 200 1.39 8.46 -20.32
CA GLY A 200 2.52 7.53 -20.30
C GLY A 200 2.20 6.22 -19.59
N ALA A 201 3.12 5.25 -19.67
CA ALA A 201 2.98 3.99 -18.96
C ALA A 201 3.32 4.18 -17.48
N ILE A 202 2.37 3.87 -16.61
CA ILE A 202 2.57 3.84 -15.15
C ILE A 202 2.68 2.39 -14.72
N GLN A 203 3.68 2.10 -13.90
CA GLN A 203 3.88 0.79 -13.29
C GLN A 203 3.33 0.81 -11.87
N LEU A 204 2.61 -0.23 -11.49
CA LEU A 204 1.94 -0.37 -10.20
C LEU A 204 2.48 -1.58 -9.45
N LEU A 205 2.69 -1.42 -8.16
CA LEU A 205 3.18 -2.46 -7.27
C LEU A 205 2.59 -2.32 -5.87
N ALA A 206 2.00 -3.38 -5.33
CA ALA A 206 1.46 -3.39 -3.97
C ALA A 206 1.73 -4.73 -3.28
N TYR A 207 1.76 -4.71 -1.95
CA TYR A 207 1.66 -5.92 -1.15
C TYR A 207 0.19 -6.37 -1.11
N ALA A 208 -0.08 -7.66 -1.33
CA ALA A 208 -1.45 -8.16 -1.36
C ALA A 208 -2.07 -8.08 0.05
N GLU A 209 -3.24 -7.44 0.16
CA GLU A 209 -3.87 -7.15 1.45
C GLU A 209 -5.14 -7.99 1.73
N GLY A 210 -5.53 -8.89 0.82
CA GLY A 210 -6.75 -9.69 0.94
C GLY A 210 -6.74 -10.72 2.08
N ASP A 211 -7.92 -11.03 2.61
CA ASP A 211 -8.13 -11.96 3.73
C ASP A 211 -7.89 -13.44 3.34
N ASP A 212 -7.73 -13.74 2.06
CA ASP A 212 -7.58 -15.09 1.51
C ASP A 212 -6.11 -15.56 1.48
N TYR A 213 -5.26 -15.07 2.39
CA TYR A 213 -3.85 -15.42 2.41
C TYR A 213 -3.60 -16.88 2.80
N GLU A 214 -2.74 -17.56 2.03
CA GLU A 214 -2.25 -18.90 2.31
C GLU A 214 -0.96 -18.83 3.12
N TYR A 215 -1.10 -19.00 4.44
CA TYR A 215 0.04 -19.05 5.37
C TYR A 215 0.86 -20.33 5.20
N GLY A 216 2.19 -20.17 5.17
CA GLY A 216 3.12 -21.29 5.14
C GLY A 216 3.25 -22.04 6.47
N GLU A 217 4.25 -22.93 6.53
CA GLU A 217 4.60 -23.66 7.75
C GLU A 217 4.92 -22.70 8.91
N ARG A 218 4.51 -23.06 10.13
CA ARG A 218 4.81 -22.29 11.34
C ARG A 218 6.32 -22.17 11.52
N ALA A 219 6.81 -20.93 11.56
CA ALA A 219 8.20 -20.63 11.87
C ALA A 219 8.60 -21.17 13.26
N THR A 220 9.83 -21.62 13.42
CA THR A 220 10.30 -22.09 14.73
C THR A 220 10.72 -20.90 15.59
N CYS A 221 10.27 -20.90 16.84
CA CYS A 221 10.64 -19.90 17.83
C CYS A 221 11.98 -20.27 18.49
N SER A 222 13.09 -19.78 17.95
CA SER A 222 14.39 -19.86 18.60
C SER A 222 14.48 -18.75 19.66
N PRO A 223 14.67 -19.06 20.96
CA PRO A 223 14.81 -18.03 21.98
C PRO A 223 16.04 -17.15 21.70
N PRO A 224 16.00 -15.85 22.01
CA PRO A 224 17.13 -14.97 21.79
C PRO A 224 18.37 -15.45 22.57
N VAL A 225 19.54 -15.34 21.94
CA VAL A 225 20.83 -15.81 22.51
C VAL A 225 21.17 -15.07 23.81
N GLN A 226 20.73 -13.81 23.95
CA GLN A 226 20.76 -13.05 25.20
C GLN A 226 19.54 -12.12 25.27
N PRO A 227 18.69 -12.18 26.32
CA PRO A 227 17.70 -11.13 26.54
C PRO A 227 18.40 -9.80 26.80
N ALA A 228 17.86 -8.69 26.27
CA ALA A 228 18.39 -7.37 26.54
C ALA A 228 18.48 -7.14 28.06
N ARG A 229 19.61 -6.64 28.56
CA ARG A 229 19.78 -6.35 30.00
C ARG A 229 18.66 -5.42 30.48
N GLY A 230 17.92 -5.85 31.50
CA GLY A 230 16.83 -5.07 32.09
C GLY A 230 15.45 -5.33 31.48
N SER A 231 15.33 -6.26 30.54
CA SER A 231 14.02 -6.69 30.05
C SER A 231 13.24 -7.38 31.17
N PRO A 232 12.02 -6.93 31.54
CA PRO A 232 11.22 -7.57 32.56
C PRO A 232 11.05 -9.05 32.25
N ARG A 233 11.41 -9.91 33.21
CA ARG A 233 10.96 -11.30 33.22
C ARG A 233 9.60 -11.30 33.88
N GLU A 234 8.53 -11.28 33.09
CA GLU A 234 7.26 -11.95 33.35
C GLU A 234 6.25 -11.53 32.30
N LEU A 235 5.77 -12.54 31.57
CA LEU A 235 4.59 -12.47 30.71
C LEU A 235 3.38 -12.35 31.64
N ASP A 236 2.77 -11.18 31.73
CA ASP A 236 1.35 -11.18 32.08
C ASP A 236 0.61 -11.56 30.80
N GLY A 237 -0.17 -12.63 30.87
CA GLY A 237 -0.78 -13.35 29.74
C GLY A 237 -1.80 -12.51 29.00
N GLY A 238 -1.35 -11.43 28.36
CA GLY A 238 -2.13 -10.59 27.48
C GLY A 238 -2.61 -11.42 26.32
N SER A 239 -3.92 -11.49 26.14
CA SER A 239 -4.51 -12.09 24.94
C SER A 239 -3.95 -11.38 23.70
N PHE A 240 -3.46 -12.15 22.73
CA PHE A 240 -3.05 -11.62 21.44
C PHE A 240 -4.18 -10.80 20.81
N VAL A 241 -3.90 -9.54 20.48
CA VAL A 241 -4.78 -8.66 19.69
C VAL A 241 -3.98 -8.17 18.48
N CYS A 242 -4.50 -8.45 17.29
CA CYS A 242 -3.81 -8.13 16.04
C CYS A 242 -3.54 -6.63 15.86
N ASP A 243 -4.52 -5.78 16.22
CA ASP A 243 -4.38 -4.33 16.14
C ASP A 243 -3.29 -3.81 17.09
N ASP A 244 -3.25 -4.30 18.34
CA ASP A 244 -2.22 -3.93 19.30
C ASP A 244 -0.82 -4.35 18.84
N LEU A 245 -0.69 -5.54 18.26
CA LEU A 245 0.57 -6.00 17.68
C LEU A 245 0.98 -5.08 16.51
N LYS A 246 0.01 -4.69 15.67
CA LYS A 246 0.23 -3.80 14.53
C LYS A 246 0.70 -2.41 14.95
N GLU A 247 0.08 -1.82 15.96
CA GLU A 247 0.48 -0.52 16.48
C GLU A 247 1.91 -0.50 17.05
N ARG A 248 2.34 -1.63 17.63
CA ARG A 248 3.66 -1.79 18.25
C ARG A 248 4.77 -2.15 17.26
N LEU A 249 4.47 -3.01 16.28
CA LEU A 249 5.47 -3.53 15.35
C LEU A 249 5.69 -2.66 14.13
N VAL A 250 4.65 -1.97 13.61
CA VAL A 250 4.78 -1.08 12.44
C VAL A 250 5.51 0.20 12.84
N THR A 251 6.83 0.10 12.90
CA THR A 251 7.74 1.17 13.32
C THR A 251 9.16 0.88 12.81
N THR A 252 10.10 1.74 13.21
CA THR A 252 11.52 1.68 12.84
C THR A 252 12.37 1.25 14.02
N TYR A 253 13.28 0.30 13.77
CA TYR A 253 14.18 -0.32 14.73
C TYR A 253 15.64 -0.08 14.33
N ARG A 254 16.49 0.19 15.32
CA ARG A 254 17.95 0.22 15.14
C ARG A 254 18.50 -1.18 15.36
N LEU A 255 19.25 -1.68 14.39
CA LEU A 255 19.92 -2.98 14.50
C LEU A 255 21.25 -2.83 15.25
N GLN A 256 21.60 -3.87 16.01
CA GLN A 256 22.88 -4.01 16.70
C GLN A 256 23.47 -5.38 16.34
N ASP A 257 24.80 -5.47 16.25
CA ASP A 257 25.44 -6.76 16.06
C ASP A 257 25.41 -7.59 17.36
N HIS A 258 25.59 -8.90 17.24
CA HIS A 258 25.64 -9.78 18.40
C HIS A 258 26.83 -9.47 19.33
N HIS A 259 27.91 -8.89 18.80
CA HIS A 259 29.15 -8.67 19.54
C HIS A 259 29.13 -7.38 20.36
N GLY A 260 28.01 -6.63 20.34
CA GLY A 260 27.88 -5.34 21.02
C GLY A 260 28.89 -4.31 20.53
N GLY A 261 29.53 -4.59 19.39
CA GLY A 261 30.39 -3.64 18.71
C GLY A 261 29.53 -2.57 18.07
N SER A 262 30.14 -1.43 17.77
CA SER A 262 29.59 -0.55 16.75
C SER A 262 30.25 -0.96 15.44
N PRO A 263 29.67 -1.86 14.61
CA PRO A 263 30.09 -1.91 13.22
C PRO A 263 29.80 -0.57 12.56
N ALA A 264 30.36 -0.39 11.36
CA ALA A 264 29.84 0.58 10.42
C ALA A 264 28.30 0.56 10.44
N LYS A 265 27.71 1.75 10.57
CA LYS A 265 26.28 2.07 10.65
C LYS A 265 25.39 0.97 10.03
N LEU A 266 24.86 0.07 10.86
CA LEU A 266 23.91 -0.95 10.39
C LEU A 266 22.65 -0.26 9.84
N PRO A 267 22.00 -0.84 8.80
CA PRO A 267 20.74 -0.32 8.32
C PRO A 267 19.68 -0.37 9.42
N ARG A 268 18.73 0.56 9.36
CA ARG A 268 17.52 0.51 10.19
C ARG A 268 16.56 -0.50 9.60
N MET A 269 15.91 -1.27 10.46
CA MET A 269 14.82 -2.17 10.07
C MET A 269 13.50 -1.45 10.26
N HIS A 270 12.61 -1.50 9.27
CA HIS A 270 11.29 -0.90 9.30
C HIS A 270 10.25 -1.94 8.92
N VAL A 271 9.33 -2.25 9.83
CA VAL A 271 8.18 -3.11 9.51
C VAL A 271 7.16 -2.23 8.79
N ASN A 272 7.12 -2.33 7.47
CA ASN A 272 6.38 -1.41 6.62
C ASN A 272 4.91 -1.82 6.43
N ARG A 273 4.66 -3.13 6.32
CA ARG A 273 3.31 -3.70 6.32
C ARG A 273 3.25 -4.87 7.27
N MET A 274 2.12 -5.02 7.93
CA MET A 274 1.77 -6.27 8.58
C MET A 274 0.27 -6.49 8.63
N GLN A 275 -0.08 -7.76 8.61
CA GLN A 275 -1.42 -8.24 8.85
C GLN A 275 -1.36 -9.49 9.71
N CYS A 276 -2.44 -9.73 10.43
CA CYS A 276 -2.57 -10.88 11.27
C CYS A 276 -4.01 -11.36 11.36
N THR A 277 -4.14 -12.64 11.68
CA THR A 277 -5.42 -13.30 11.89
C THR A 277 -5.71 -13.46 13.38
N PRO A 278 -6.97 -13.67 13.78
CA PRO A 278 -7.33 -13.87 15.19
C PRO A 278 -6.65 -15.08 15.86
N ASP A 279 -6.23 -16.09 15.10
CA ASP A 279 -5.49 -17.27 15.58
C ASP A 279 -3.98 -17.03 15.71
N GLY A 280 -3.52 -15.79 15.49
CA GLY A 280 -2.15 -15.39 15.71
C GLY A 280 -1.21 -15.62 14.54
N ALA A 281 -1.70 -16.01 13.35
CA ALA A 281 -0.87 -16.04 12.15
C ALA A 281 -0.55 -14.60 11.72
N VAL A 282 0.68 -14.37 11.27
CA VAL A 282 1.19 -13.03 10.94
C VAL A 282 1.91 -13.09 9.61
N ARG A 283 1.66 -12.08 8.77
CA ARG A 283 2.45 -11.80 7.57
C ARG A 283 2.98 -10.37 7.63
N ALA A 284 4.19 -10.15 7.16
CA ALA A 284 4.84 -8.85 7.20
C ALA A 284 5.70 -8.59 5.97
N TYR A 285 5.81 -7.30 5.63
CA TYR A 285 6.79 -6.76 4.71
C TYR A 285 7.74 -5.85 5.50
N VAL A 286 9.02 -6.22 5.54
CA VAL A 286 10.03 -5.56 6.36
C VAL A 286 11.13 -5.03 5.45
N VAL A 287 11.54 -3.80 5.71
CA VAL A 287 12.45 -3.02 4.88
C VAL A 287 13.69 -2.65 5.67
N PHE A 288 14.85 -2.62 5.03
CA PHE A 288 16.14 -2.24 5.60
C PHE A 288 16.68 -1.04 4.85
N SER A 289 16.92 0.07 5.56
CA SER A 289 17.34 1.35 4.98
C SER A 289 18.60 1.89 5.67
N ASP A 290 19.54 2.41 4.89
CA ASP A 290 20.73 3.10 5.40
C ASP A 290 20.43 4.53 5.89
N ASP A 291 19.20 5.00 5.69
CA ASP A 291 18.78 6.33 6.10
C ASP A 291 18.79 6.44 7.63
N THR A 292 19.35 7.55 8.10
CA THR A 292 19.44 7.87 9.52
C THR A 292 18.66 9.09 9.94
N GLY A 293 17.86 9.65 9.03
CA GLY A 293 16.83 10.62 9.38
C GLY A 293 15.89 10.07 10.45
N ASP A 294 15.49 10.94 11.36
CA ASP A 294 14.37 10.73 12.29
C ASP A 294 13.06 10.93 11.52
N ALA A 295 12.84 10.13 10.47
CA ALA A 295 11.54 10.07 9.84
C ALA A 295 10.65 9.25 10.79
N GLY A 296 9.53 9.82 11.21
CA GLY A 296 8.53 9.16 12.06
C GLY A 296 7.95 7.90 11.41
N ARG A 297 6.73 7.50 11.80
CA ARG A 297 6.02 6.39 11.14
C ARG A 297 5.95 6.66 9.62
N ARG A 298 6.79 5.97 8.84
CA ARG A 298 6.68 5.92 7.37
C ARG A 298 5.47 5.02 7.07
N SER A 299 4.33 5.61 6.78
CA SER A 299 3.13 4.85 6.42
C SER A 299 3.19 4.34 4.98
N GLU A 300 4.05 4.90 4.15
CA GLU A 300 4.09 4.68 2.70
C GLU A 300 4.70 3.33 2.34
N PHE A 301 4.28 2.74 1.22
CA PHE A 301 4.85 1.48 0.74
C PHE A 301 6.26 1.68 0.17
N LEU A 302 7.29 1.18 0.86
CA LEU A 302 8.69 1.42 0.48
C LEU A 302 9.21 0.29 -0.41
N VAL A 303 9.60 0.61 -1.66
CA VAL A 303 10.01 -0.42 -2.64
C VAL A 303 11.44 -0.26 -3.17
N ASP A 304 12.11 0.86 -2.85
CA ASP A 304 13.48 1.18 -3.28
C ASP A 304 14.58 0.60 -2.39
N GLU A 305 14.19 0.11 -1.22
CA GLU A 305 15.08 -0.36 -0.18
C GLU A 305 15.21 -1.89 -0.22
N GLU A 306 16.23 -2.43 0.46
CA GLU A 306 16.32 -3.88 0.66
C GLU A 306 15.14 -4.35 1.52
N ALA A 307 14.50 -5.46 1.12
CA ALA A 307 13.31 -5.91 1.82
C ALA A 307 13.20 -7.42 1.92
N VAL A 308 12.38 -7.85 2.89
CA VAL A 308 11.95 -9.23 3.06
C VAL A 308 10.43 -9.29 3.21
N VAL A 309 9.83 -10.37 2.71
CA VAL A 309 8.48 -10.79 3.09
C VAL A 309 8.60 -11.92 4.10
N ALA A 310 7.68 -11.97 5.06
CA ALA A 310 7.76 -12.95 6.13
C ALA A 310 6.38 -13.45 6.55
N ASP A 311 6.33 -14.74 6.88
CA ASP A 311 5.18 -15.42 7.47
C ASP A 311 5.55 -15.99 8.82
N GLY A 312 4.59 -16.06 9.73
CA GLY A 312 4.81 -16.75 10.98
C GLY A 312 3.63 -16.66 11.91
N HIS A 313 3.92 -16.73 13.20
CA HIS A 313 2.88 -16.77 14.21
C HIS A 313 3.32 -16.16 15.54
N TRP A 314 2.33 -15.71 16.29
CA TRP A 314 2.46 -15.31 17.68
C TRP A 314 2.49 -16.54 18.59
N ASP A 315 3.55 -16.68 19.38
CA ASP A 315 3.67 -17.68 20.44
C ASP A 315 3.30 -17.06 21.79
N SER A 316 2.03 -17.23 22.17
CA SER A 316 1.50 -16.74 23.45
C SER A 316 2.16 -17.37 24.69
N ALA A 317 2.81 -18.53 24.58
CA ALA A 317 3.50 -19.13 25.72
C ALA A 317 4.86 -18.45 25.99
N ARG A 318 5.39 -17.75 24.99
CA ARG A 318 6.73 -17.12 25.03
C ARG A 318 6.69 -15.59 24.82
N ASP A 319 5.52 -15.00 24.57
CA ASP A 319 5.32 -13.61 24.18
C ASP A 319 6.28 -13.18 23.07
N MET A 320 6.31 -14.04 22.04
CA MET A 320 7.27 -13.92 20.95
C MET A 320 6.57 -14.05 19.60
N LEU A 321 6.86 -13.11 18.70
CA LEU A 321 6.50 -13.25 17.29
C LEU A 321 7.66 -13.93 16.56
N CYS A 322 7.37 -15.05 15.90
CA CYS A 322 8.35 -15.83 15.18
C CYS A 322 7.98 -15.86 13.71
N LEU A 323 8.88 -15.37 12.84
CA LEU A 323 8.67 -15.27 11.41
C LEU A 323 9.79 -15.98 10.64
N ARG A 324 9.40 -16.58 9.52
CA ARG A 324 10.28 -17.07 8.47
C ARG A 324 10.16 -16.13 7.28
N ALA A 325 11.27 -15.55 6.89
CA ALA A 325 11.36 -14.54 5.87
C ALA A 325 12.07 -15.04 4.62
N CYS A 326 11.74 -14.41 3.50
CA CYS A 326 12.38 -14.56 2.22
C CYS A 326 12.81 -13.18 1.71
N ARG A 327 13.98 -13.12 1.08
CA ARG A 327 14.47 -11.90 0.44
C ARG A 327 13.56 -11.50 -0.72
N VAL A 328 13.35 -10.20 -0.85
CA VAL A 328 12.66 -9.60 -1.99
C VAL A 328 13.70 -8.93 -2.87
N VAL A 329 13.69 -9.29 -4.15
CA VAL A 329 14.59 -8.72 -5.15
C VAL A 329 13.80 -8.07 -6.27
N ARG A 330 14.35 -7.01 -6.84
CA ARG A 330 13.82 -6.42 -8.07
C ARG A 330 14.10 -7.35 -9.25
N SER A 331 13.05 -7.70 -9.97
CA SER A 331 13.15 -8.55 -11.16
C SER A 331 13.63 -7.72 -12.35
N VAL A 332 14.84 -7.98 -12.83
CA VAL A 332 15.34 -7.44 -14.10
C VAL A 332 14.69 -8.23 -15.23
N PRO A 333 14.03 -7.60 -16.24
CA PRO A 333 14.21 -6.22 -16.71
C PRO A 333 13.14 -5.19 -16.29
N MET A 334 12.13 -5.55 -15.47
CA MET A 334 11.08 -4.62 -15.02
C MET A 334 11.32 -4.19 -13.57
N PRO A 335 11.98 -3.04 -13.32
CA PRO A 335 12.35 -2.61 -11.96
C PRO A 335 11.16 -2.39 -11.01
N SER A 336 9.94 -2.29 -11.55
CA SER A 336 8.66 -2.23 -10.81
C SER A 336 8.11 -3.59 -10.37
N THR A 337 8.77 -4.70 -10.72
CA THR A 337 8.34 -6.05 -10.34
C THR A 337 9.25 -6.61 -9.25
N LEU A 338 8.65 -7.07 -8.16
CA LEU A 338 9.35 -7.71 -7.05
C LEU A 338 9.19 -9.23 -7.14
N ALA A 339 10.26 -9.96 -6.83
CA ALA A 339 10.25 -11.41 -6.74
C ALA A 339 10.81 -11.87 -5.40
N VAL A 340 10.22 -12.93 -4.89
CA VAL A 340 10.67 -13.60 -3.67
C VAL A 340 11.81 -14.57 -4.02
N ARG A 341 12.89 -14.50 -3.25
CA ARG A 341 14.11 -15.30 -3.37
C ARG A 341 14.65 -15.63 -1.97
N GLU A 342 15.53 -16.62 -1.89
CA GLU A 342 16.36 -16.85 -0.68
C GLU A 342 15.53 -16.89 0.62
N CYS A 343 14.74 -17.96 0.78
CA CYS A 343 13.91 -18.17 1.96
C CYS A 343 14.67 -18.88 3.09
N GLY A 344 14.21 -18.69 4.32
CA GLY A 344 14.77 -19.34 5.52
C GLY A 344 15.48 -18.40 6.47
N ILE A 345 15.34 -17.08 6.27
CA ILE A 345 15.77 -16.08 7.25
C ILE A 345 14.82 -16.17 8.45
N GLU A 346 15.33 -16.40 9.64
CA GLU A 346 14.51 -16.39 10.86
C GLU A 346 14.52 -15.00 11.49
N LEU A 347 13.32 -14.49 11.80
CA LEU A 347 13.13 -13.25 12.56
C LEU A 347 12.34 -13.58 13.81
N SER A 348 12.81 -13.13 14.97
CA SER A 348 12.14 -13.32 16.26
C SER A 348 12.02 -11.98 16.98
N PHE A 349 10.80 -11.60 17.35
CA PHE A 349 10.53 -10.38 18.11
C PHE A 349 10.06 -10.78 19.50
N TRP A 350 10.84 -10.40 20.50
CA TRP A 350 10.46 -10.56 21.89
C TRP A 350 9.93 -9.22 22.41
N LEU A 351 8.70 -9.22 22.91
CA LEU A 351 8.02 -8.01 23.38
C LEU A 351 7.93 -8.04 24.93
N PRO A 352 8.51 -7.07 25.64
CA PRO A 352 8.34 -6.98 27.08
C PRO A 352 6.89 -6.60 27.44
N SER A 353 6.42 -7.10 28.59
CA SER A 353 5.09 -6.85 29.15
C SER A 353 4.86 -5.39 29.57
N GLU A 354 5.90 -4.70 30.03
CA GLU A 354 5.86 -3.27 30.34
C GLU A 354 6.83 -2.46 29.47
N TRP A 355 6.32 -1.37 28.88
CA TRP A 355 7.09 -0.36 28.17
C TRP A 355 7.16 0.88 29.07
N THR A 356 8.35 1.23 29.57
CA THR A 356 8.59 2.51 30.27
C THR A 356 9.03 3.59 29.32
#